data_AF-A0A1S2LX27-F1
#
_entry.id   AF-A0A1S2LX27-F1
#
_cell.length_a   1.000
_cell.length_b   1.000
_cell.length_c   1.000
_cell.angle_alpha   90.00
_cell.angle_beta   90.00
_cell.angle_gamma   90.00
#
_symmetry.space_group_name_H-M   'P 1'
#
loop_
_entity.id
_entity.type
_entity.pdbx_description
1 polymer ?
#
loop_
_entity_poly.entity_id
_entity_poly.type
_entity_poly.pdbx_seq_one_letter_code
_entity_poly.pdbx_strand_id
1 'polypeptide(L)'
;MNLDTSLELMKKYTNCPDCGSSAVGNGEGTLIIEDNVFERSCKCGWKVLEDHRIKCVAYMTSKRKGKTSGIYEVKIHGKGHKYLPLNELKELSGATRVNQTKKIESWLNTKEGRKWALEVKEASIY
;
A
#
# COMPACT_ATOMS: atom_id res chain seq x y z
N MET A 1 -8.75 1.40 -2.68
CA MET A 1 -9.46 0.54 -3.61
C MET A 1 -10.79 1.22 -3.88
N ASN A 2 -11.09 1.47 -5.15
CA ASN A 2 -12.37 2.04 -5.55
C ASN A 2 -13.37 0.90 -5.83
N LEU A 3 -14.63 1.26 -6.03
CA LEU A 3 -15.71 0.31 -6.28
C LEU A 3 -15.44 -0.56 -7.52
N ASP A 4 -14.93 0.04 -8.59
CA ASP A 4 -14.71 -0.65 -9.87
C ASP A 4 -13.68 -1.78 -9.73
N THR A 5 -12.52 -1.49 -9.12
CA THR A 5 -11.49 -2.51 -8.86
C THR A 5 -11.99 -3.61 -7.93
N SER A 6 -12.75 -3.26 -6.89
CA SER A 6 -13.36 -4.27 -6.01
C SER A 6 -14.30 -5.19 -6.79
N LEU A 7 -15.13 -4.65 -7.69
CA LEU A 7 -16.04 -5.42 -8.54
C LEU A 7 -15.29 -6.32 -9.52
N GLU A 8 -14.22 -5.84 -10.13
CA GLU A 8 -13.37 -6.64 -11.04
C GLU A 8 -12.73 -7.83 -10.31
N LEU A 9 -12.17 -7.59 -9.12
CA LEU A 9 -11.58 -8.65 -8.29
C LEU A 9 -12.63 -9.66 -7.83
N MET A 10 -13.81 -9.19 -7.41
CA MET A 10 -14.91 -10.09 -7.07
C MET A 10 -15.33 -10.95 -8.26
N LYS A 11 -15.47 -10.38 -9.46
CA LYS A 11 -15.82 -11.16 -10.67
C LYS A 11 -14.74 -12.19 -11.00
N LYS A 12 -13.47 -11.78 -10.96
CA LYS A 12 -12.31 -12.66 -11.23
C LYS A 12 -12.24 -13.84 -10.25
N TYR A 13 -12.54 -13.57 -8.98
CA TYR A 13 -12.39 -14.51 -7.87
C TYR A 13 -13.75 -14.95 -7.27
N THR A 14 -14.81 -14.88 -8.07
CA THR A 14 -16.16 -15.33 -7.66
C THR A 14 -16.11 -16.81 -7.35
N ASN A 15 -15.56 -17.60 -8.28
CA ASN A 15 -15.33 -19.03 -8.11
C ASN A 15 -13.88 -19.26 -7.70
N CYS A 16 -13.67 -20.17 -6.76
CA CYS A 16 -12.35 -20.65 -6.41
C CYS A 16 -11.70 -21.29 -7.65
N PRO A 17 -10.48 -20.87 -8.05
CA PRO A 17 -9.79 -21.45 -9.20
C PRO A 17 -9.39 -22.93 -8.97
N ASP A 18 -9.28 -23.35 -7.71
CA ASP A 18 -8.81 -24.70 -7.37
C ASP A 18 -9.96 -25.72 -7.28
N CYS A 19 -11.09 -25.37 -6.66
CA CYS A 19 -12.22 -26.30 -6.46
C CYS A 19 -13.55 -25.86 -7.09
N GLY A 20 -13.59 -24.69 -7.74
CA GLY A 20 -14.79 -24.14 -8.39
C GLY A 20 -15.85 -23.58 -7.45
N SER A 21 -15.70 -23.72 -6.12
CA SER A 21 -16.68 -23.22 -5.15
C SER A 21 -16.78 -21.69 -5.15
N SER A 22 -18.00 -21.17 -5.16
CA SER A 22 -18.29 -19.75 -4.98
C SER A 22 -18.68 -19.38 -3.53
N ALA A 23 -18.80 -20.38 -2.65
CA ALA A 23 -19.29 -20.18 -1.28
C ALA A 23 -18.34 -19.30 -0.44
N VAL A 24 -18.95 -18.50 0.44
CA VAL A 24 -18.29 -17.60 1.40
C VAL A 24 -18.99 -17.63 2.75
N GLY A 25 -18.23 -17.45 3.83
CA GLY A 25 -18.76 -17.50 5.19
C GLY A 25 -19.00 -18.94 5.67
N ASN A 26 -19.44 -19.07 6.92
CA ASN A 26 -19.81 -20.36 7.54
C ASN A 26 -18.74 -21.48 7.37
N GLY A 27 -17.45 -21.13 7.38
CA GLY A 27 -16.35 -22.09 7.20
C GLY A 27 -16.04 -22.49 5.76
N GLU A 28 -16.78 -21.97 4.77
CA GLU A 28 -16.57 -22.25 3.34
C GLU A 28 -15.47 -21.38 2.71
N GLY A 29 -15.09 -20.30 3.40
CA GLY A 29 -14.09 -19.33 2.95
C GLY A 29 -14.40 -17.92 3.44
N THR A 30 -13.58 -16.95 3.04
CA THR A 30 -13.68 -15.57 3.48
C THR A 30 -13.64 -14.62 2.27
N LEU A 31 -14.35 -13.50 2.38
CA LEU A 31 -14.23 -12.34 1.49
C LEU A 31 -14.13 -11.10 2.39
N ILE A 32 -12.99 -10.40 2.31
CA ILE A 32 -12.74 -9.14 3.01
C ILE A 32 -12.41 -8.10 1.94
N ILE A 33 -13.14 -6.99 1.96
CA ILE A 33 -12.90 -5.82 1.12
C ILE A 33 -12.80 -4.62 2.04
N GLU A 34 -11.58 -4.14 2.23
CA GLU A 34 -11.26 -2.92 2.97
C GLU A 34 -10.77 -1.84 2.02
N ASP A 35 -10.57 -0.63 2.54
CA ASP A 35 -10.14 0.56 1.79
C ASP A 35 -9.00 0.30 0.83
N ASN A 36 -8.03 -0.59 1.11
CA ASN A 36 -6.92 -0.87 0.20
C ASN A 36 -6.53 -2.35 0.14
N VAL A 37 -7.37 -3.23 0.66
CA VAL A 37 -7.06 -4.67 0.76
C VAL A 37 -8.26 -5.46 0.30
N PHE A 38 -8.02 -6.40 -0.62
CA PHE A 38 -8.96 -7.43 -0.98
C PHE A 38 -8.37 -8.78 -0.57
N GLU A 39 -9.11 -9.55 0.20
CA GLU A 39 -8.75 -10.91 0.57
C GLU A 39 -9.91 -11.85 0.24
N ARG A 40 -9.59 -12.94 -0.46
CA ARG A 40 -10.53 -14.01 -0.75
C ARG A 40 -9.87 -15.33 -0.39
N SER A 41 -10.57 -16.18 0.35
CA SER A 41 -10.12 -17.54 0.69
C SER A 41 -11.23 -18.55 0.47
N CYS A 42 -10.85 -19.82 0.30
CA CYS A 42 -11.76 -20.95 0.16
C CYS A 42 -11.35 -22.08 1.11
N LYS A 43 -12.31 -22.87 1.56
CA LYS A 43 -12.08 -24.03 2.44
C LYS A 43 -11.12 -25.08 1.89
N CYS A 44 -10.95 -25.14 0.56
CA CYS A 44 -10.00 -26.06 -0.07
C CYS A 44 -8.53 -25.65 0.10
N GLY A 45 -8.27 -24.51 0.74
CA GLY A 45 -6.92 -23.99 1.01
C GLY A 45 -6.50 -22.83 0.11
N TRP A 46 -7.22 -22.59 -1.00
CA TRP A 46 -6.93 -21.46 -1.88
C TRP A 46 -7.13 -20.12 -1.18
N LYS A 47 -6.19 -19.19 -1.38
CA LYS A 47 -6.25 -17.83 -0.85
C LYS A 47 -5.57 -16.85 -1.81
N VAL A 48 -6.18 -15.68 -1.98
CA VAL A 48 -5.59 -14.53 -2.67
C VAL A 48 -5.71 -13.28 -1.80
N LEU A 49 -4.65 -12.47 -1.81
CA LEU A 49 -4.55 -11.20 -1.10
C LEU A 49 -4.03 -10.15 -2.08
N GLU A 50 -4.87 -9.19 -2.44
CA GLU A 50 -4.52 -8.02 -3.25
C GLU A 50 -4.41 -6.81 -2.32
N ASP A 51 -3.17 -6.39 -2.05
CA ASP A 51 -2.85 -5.26 -1.18
C ASP A 51 -2.43 -4.05 -2.02
N HIS A 52 -3.31 -3.04 -2.05
CA HIS A 52 -3.15 -1.80 -2.81
C HIS A 52 -2.60 -0.67 -1.94
N ARG A 53 -2.13 -0.95 -0.72
CA ARG A 53 -1.51 0.05 0.16
C ARG A 53 -0.16 0.52 -0.41
N ILE A 54 0.14 1.80 -0.22
CA ILE A 54 1.49 2.33 -0.46
C ILE A 54 2.40 1.80 0.65
N LYS A 55 3.53 1.20 0.27
CA LYS A 55 4.51 0.61 1.20
C LYS A 55 5.83 1.36 1.13
N CYS A 56 6.43 1.64 2.28
CA CYS A 56 7.80 2.12 2.35
C CYS A 56 8.74 0.93 2.13
N VAL A 57 9.53 0.99 1.07
CA VAL A 57 10.48 -0.08 0.69
C VAL A 57 11.83 0.17 1.34
N ALA A 58 12.33 1.38 1.19
CA ALA A 58 13.63 1.78 1.69
C ALA A 58 13.65 3.28 1.99
N TYR A 59 14.70 3.71 2.66
CA TYR A 59 15.03 5.12 2.81
C TYR A 59 16.54 5.29 2.69
N MET A 60 16.94 6.46 2.18
CA MET A 60 18.34 6.86 2.16
C MET A 60 18.44 8.23 2.83
N THR A 61 19.43 8.40 3.70
CA THR A 61 19.71 9.65 4.38
C THR A 61 21.13 10.11 4.07
N SER A 62 21.31 11.42 4.00
CA SER A 62 22.62 12.06 4.00
C SER A 62 22.64 13.17 5.04
N LYS A 63 23.80 13.37 5.67
CA LYS A 63 23.99 14.43 6.67
C LYS A 63 25.08 15.37 6.19
N ARG A 64 24.75 16.65 6.00
CA ARG A 64 25.71 17.70 5.63
C ARG A 64 25.53 18.90 6.54
N LYS A 65 26.64 19.39 7.13
CA LYS A 65 26.64 20.56 8.04
C LYS A 65 25.55 20.47 9.13
N GLY A 66 25.36 19.30 9.72
CA GLY A 66 24.37 19.06 10.77
C GLY A 66 22.92 18.87 10.29
N LYS A 67 22.60 19.13 9.01
CA LYS A 67 21.26 18.92 8.44
C LYS A 67 21.16 17.53 7.81
N THR A 68 20.06 16.84 8.09
CA THR A 68 19.71 15.56 7.46
C THR A 68 18.77 15.80 6.28
N SER A 69 19.08 15.22 5.14
CA SER A 69 18.21 15.15 3.96
C SER A 69 18.16 13.72 3.46
N GLY A 70 17.27 13.43 2.50
CA GLY A 70 17.19 12.10 1.93
C GLY A 70 15.90 11.85 1.18
N ILE A 71 15.65 10.58 0.93
CA ILE A 71 14.48 10.09 0.18
C ILE A 71 13.88 8.87 0.88
N TYR A 72 12.57 8.69 0.68
CA TYR A 72 11.90 7.41 0.86
C TYR A 72 11.65 6.80 -0.51
N GLU A 73 11.97 5.52 -0.64
CA GLU A 73 11.48 4.72 -1.75
C GLU A 73 10.15 4.08 -1.31
N VAL A 74 9.08 4.38 -2.04
CA VAL A 74 7.78 3.76 -1.82
C VAL A 74 7.32 2.96 -3.02
N LYS A 75 6.61 1.86 -2.76
CA LYS A 75 5.92 1.08 -3.78
C LYS A 75 4.46 1.47 -3.82
N ILE A 76 4.00 1.90 -4.99
CA ILE A 76 2.61 2.28 -5.27
C ILE A 76 2.01 1.24 -6.22
N HIS A 77 0.93 0.59 -5.80
CA HIS A 77 0.23 -0.38 -6.62
C HIS A 77 -0.18 0.25 -7.98
N GLY A 78 0.15 -0.44 -9.08
CA GLY A 78 -0.11 0.01 -10.46
C GLY A 78 0.83 1.10 -11.01
N LYS A 79 1.72 1.68 -10.19
CA LYS A 79 2.68 2.71 -10.62
C LYS A 79 4.15 2.36 -10.40
N GLY A 80 4.43 1.26 -9.69
CA GLY A 80 5.81 0.84 -9.41
C GLY A 80 6.42 1.58 -8.22
N HIS A 81 7.71 1.86 -8.30
CA HIS A 81 8.48 2.52 -7.23
C HIS A 81 8.53 4.03 -7.48
N LYS A 82 8.44 4.81 -6.40
CA LYS A 82 8.51 6.28 -6.43
C LYS A 82 9.40 6.78 -5.30
N TYR A 83 10.23 7.78 -5.58
CA TYR A 83 11.09 8.41 -4.58
C TYR A 83 10.44 9.68 -4.03
N LEU A 84 10.14 9.68 -2.74
CA LEU A 84 9.48 10.77 -2.03
C LEU A 84 10.47 11.55 -1.17
N PRO A 85 10.31 12.88 -1.06
CA PRO A 85 11.20 13.72 -0.24
C PRO A 85 11.10 13.36 1.24
N LEU A 86 12.24 13.05 1.88
CA LEU A 86 12.26 12.52 3.25
C LEU A 86 11.76 13.51 4.29
N ASN A 87 12.18 14.77 4.21
CA ASN A 87 11.84 15.75 5.24
C ASN A 87 10.36 16.14 5.19
N GLU A 88 9.83 16.39 4.00
CA GLU A 88 8.41 16.71 3.80
C GLU A 88 7.51 15.54 4.21
N LEU A 89 7.82 14.31 3.79
CA LEU A 89 7.04 13.14 4.19
C LEU A 89 7.06 12.88 5.71
N LYS A 90 8.20 13.13 6.36
CA LYS A 90 8.28 13.03 7.82
C LYS A 90 7.41 14.06 8.52
N GLU A 91 7.42 15.30 8.05
CA GLU A 91 6.60 16.37 8.59
C GLU A 91 5.11 16.06 8.46
N LEU A 92 4.67 15.70 7.25
CA LEU A 92 3.27 15.37 6.95
C LEU A 92 2.75 14.16 7.75
N SER A 93 3.57 13.12 7.89
CA SER A 93 3.21 11.95 8.69
C SER A 93 3.39 12.15 10.20
N GLY A 94 3.98 13.26 10.63
CA GLY A 94 4.37 13.50 12.02
C GLY A 94 5.44 12.53 12.54
N ALA A 95 6.23 11.90 11.66
CA ALA A 95 7.29 10.99 12.04
C ALA A 95 8.54 11.75 12.51
N THR A 96 9.02 11.44 13.72
CA THR A 96 10.22 12.07 14.28
C THR A 96 11.50 11.42 13.76
N ARG A 97 11.46 10.12 13.48
CA ARG A 97 12.60 9.32 12.99
C ARG A 97 12.31 8.70 11.64
N VAL A 98 13.35 8.50 10.83
CA VAL A 98 13.23 7.98 9.46
C VAL A 98 12.75 6.53 9.39
N ASN A 99 13.01 5.76 10.44
CA ASN A 99 12.63 4.36 10.53
C ASN A 99 11.21 4.14 11.08
N GLN A 100 10.43 5.19 11.34
CA GLN A 100 9.01 5.08 11.73
C GLN A 100 8.11 4.80 10.52
N THR A 101 8.49 3.80 9.71
CA THR A 101 7.82 3.47 8.44
C THR A 101 6.35 3.17 8.61
N LYS A 102 5.94 2.48 9.69
CA LYS A 102 4.51 2.23 9.98
C LYS A 102 3.68 3.52 10.11
N LYS A 103 4.24 4.56 10.73
CA LYS A 103 3.57 5.86 10.89
C LYS A 103 3.46 6.57 9.54
N ILE A 104 4.52 6.50 8.74
CA ILE A 104 4.58 7.05 7.39
C ILE A 104 3.57 6.34 6.48
N GLU A 105 3.54 5.01 6.48
CA GLU A 105 2.60 4.20 5.71
C GLU A 105 1.16 4.44 6.14
N SER A 106 0.89 4.58 7.44
CA SER A 106 -0.45 4.94 7.93
C SER A 106 -0.94 6.24 7.29
N TRP A 107 -0.09 7.28 7.28
CA TRP A 107 -0.42 8.54 6.63
C TRP A 107 -0.54 8.42 5.10
N LEU A 108 0.42 7.76 4.43
CA LEU A 108 0.41 7.54 2.98
C LEU A 108 -0.84 6.81 2.48
N ASN A 109 -1.47 6.00 3.34
CA ASN A 109 -2.68 5.26 3.01
C ASN A 109 -3.98 5.95 3.42
N THR A 110 -3.90 7.17 3.98
CA THR A 110 -5.06 8.08 4.04
C THR A 110 -5.39 8.64 2.65
N LYS A 111 -6.59 9.21 2.50
CA LYS A 111 -7.00 9.87 1.25
C LYS A 111 -6.05 10.99 0.85
N GLU A 112 -5.65 11.81 1.81
CA GLU A 112 -4.75 12.96 1.61
C GLU A 112 -3.33 12.51 1.30
N GLY A 113 -2.76 11.61 2.10
CA GLY A 113 -1.41 11.12 1.90
C GLY A 113 -1.23 10.38 0.59
N ARG A 114 -2.24 9.61 0.16
CA ARG A 114 -2.22 8.93 -1.14
C ARG A 114 -2.25 9.93 -2.30
N LYS A 115 -3.09 10.95 -2.22
CA LYS A 115 -3.15 12.02 -3.22
C LYS A 115 -1.80 12.74 -3.32
N TRP A 116 -1.26 13.18 -2.18
CA TRP A 116 0.04 13.84 -2.11
C TRP A 116 1.15 12.95 -2.70
N ALA A 117 1.21 11.68 -2.32
CA ALA A 117 2.23 10.75 -2.82
C ALA A 117 2.17 10.56 -4.34
N LEU A 118 0.98 10.65 -4.95
CA LEU A 118 0.81 10.56 -6.39
C LEU A 118 1.23 11.86 -7.11
N GLU A 119 0.93 13.01 -6.54
CA GLU A 119 1.11 14.34 -7.16
C GLU A 119 2.48 14.97 -6.90
N VAL A 120 3.10 14.69 -5.75
CA VAL A 120 4.39 15.29 -5.37
C VAL A 120 5.47 14.96 -6.39
N LYS A 121 6.33 15.93 -6.69
CA LYS A 121 7.48 15.72 -7.56
C LYS A 121 8.42 14.69 -6.94
N GLU A 122 8.89 13.76 -7.77
CA GLU A 122 9.89 12.80 -7.32
C GLU A 122 11.15 13.48 -6.83
N ALA A 123 11.65 13.02 -5.69
CA ALA A 123 12.90 13.50 -5.14
C ALA A 123 14.08 12.98 -5.97
N SER A 124 15.00 13.88 -6.29
CA SER A 124 16.27 13.53 -6.95
C SER A 124 17.17 12.79 -5.98
N ILE A 125 17.88 11.78 -6.49
CA ILE A 125 18.92 11.03 -5.75
C ILE A 125 20.29 11.74 -5.84
N TYR A 126 20.38 12.86 -6.58
CA TYR A 126 21.62 13.58 -6.89
C TYR A 126 21.81 14.88 -6.08
#